data_AF-A0A522F9U8-F1
#
_entry.id   AF-A0A522F9U8-F1
#
_cell.length_a   1.000
_cell.length_b   1.000
_cell.length_c   1.000
_cell.angle_alpha   90.00
_cell.angle_beta   90.00
_cell.angle_gamma   90.00
#
_symmetry.space_group_name_H-M   'P 1'
#
loop_
_entity.id
_entity.type
_entity.pdbx_description
1 polymer ?
#
loop_
_entity_poly.entity_id
_entity_poly.type
_entity_poly.pdbx_seq_one_letter_code
_entity_poly.pdbx_strand_id
1 'polypeptide(L)'
;LHGNETMQLVRSFSSLADTYGHIIRTNLAEVDFKDVVLNRRILVVLLPALEKSPDELSNLGKIIVSSLKAMMAAGLGEEVEGDYRDVILRKPTTAPTPYLCILDEYGYYAVQGFAVVPAQARSLGFSAIFAGQDLPAFQKASKEEAASIGANTNIKICMKLEDPTETWDFFTKTAGEAYVTKVDSFQTKDSSIANSYMDTKSSSFEKRARVDLLDLKEQTEGEAHIFFKSKIVRARMFYANPKPVKQLKVNQFLKVEPPPDDFLNKLKKQQSSFQRVLDSGDLSITQFVENEEITQITKFLRESTVQEPIERGVSALIAFHNQNEPEPVEDVVEEEVEGALTIFTRLRVNPSAPPLLVADVATFSESLLPITETRDYMMKIERLAGAKDKYAGTVANELIKDFQLATSYPPVERDYIDPTALTEVVKDLADRIIVEREKVKNKAEEEST
;
A
#
# COMPACT_ATOMS: atom_id res chain seq x y z
N LEU A 1 -27.96 4.45 -23.00
CA LEU A 1 -26.82 4.24 -23.92
C LEU A 1 -25.48 4.23 -23.18
N HIS A 2 -25.17 5.23 -22.33
CA HIS A 2 -23.89 5.27 -21.58
C HIS A 2 -23.68 4.10 -20.58
N GLY A 3 -24.76 3.56 -19.97
CA GLY A 3 -24.68 2.43 -19.04
C GLY A 3 -24.37 1.07 -19.67
N ASN A 4 -24.82 0.81 -20.91
CA ASN A 4 -24.61 -0.49 -21.56
C ASN A 4 -23.18 -0.67 -22.09
N GLU A 5 -22.54 0.40 -22.56
CA GLU A 5 -21.14 0.34 -23.03
C GLU A 5 -20.14 0.31 -21.86
N THR A 6 -20.43 1.05 -20.78
CA THR A 6 -19.56 1.04 -19.59
C THR A 6 -19.65 -0.27 -18.81
N MET A 7 -20.81 -0.96 -18.78
CA MET A 7 -20.97 -2.22 -18.05
C MET A 7 -20.02 -3.35 -18.52
N GLN A 8 -19.70 -3.44 -19.82
CA GLN A 8 -18.74 -4.44 -20.32
C GLN A 8 -17.30 -4.14 -19.88
N LEU A 9 -16.92 -2.87 -19.88
CA LEU A 9 -15.61 -2.42 -19.41
C LEU A 9 -15.48 -2.60 -17.90
N VAL A 10 -16.49 -2.16 -17.13
CA VAL A 10 -16.49 -2.25 -15.65
C VAL A 10 -16.33 -3.70 -15.19
N ARG A 11 -17.01 -4.66 -15.82
CA ARG A 11 -16.86 -6.09 -15.47
C ARG A 11 -15.45 -6.60 -15.73
N SER A 12 -14.85 -6.21 -16.86
CA SER A 12 -13.49 -6.64 -17.23
C SER A 12 -12.44 -6.01 -16.31
N PHE A 13 -12.56 -4.71 -16.02
CA PHE A 13 -11.65 -4.00 -15.12
C PHE A 13 -11.78 -4.42 -13.66
N SER A 14 -13.00 -4.70 -13.18
CA SER A 14 -13.20 -5.24 -11.81
C SER A 14 -12.56 -6.63 -11.69
N SER A 15 -12.73 -7.52 -12.66
CA SER A 15 -12.06 -8.84 -12.63
C SER A 15 -10.53 -8.70 -12.56
N LEU A 16 -9.94 -7.79 -13.34
CA LEU A 16 -8.50 -7.52 -13.33
C LEU A 16 -8.03 -6.89 -12.00
N ALA A 17 -8.79 -5.94 -11.47
CA ALA A 17 -8.44 -5.21 -10.26
C ALA A 17 -8.59 -6.06 -8.99
N ASP A 18 -9.60 -6.93 -8.95
CA ASP A 18 -9.96 -7.70 -7.76
C ASP A 18 -9.30 -9.10 -7.76
N THR A 19 -9.45 -9.86 -8.85
CA THR A 19 -8.91 -11.24 -8.94
C THR A 19 -7.41 -11.24 -9.21
N TYR A 20 -6.96 -10.38 -10.13
CA TYR A 20 -5.56 -10.31 -10.57
C TYR A 20 -4.84 -9.07 -10.03
N GLY A 21 -5.38 -8.45 -8.99
CA GLY A 21 -4.80 -7.25 -8.38
C GLY A 21 -3.34 -7.43 -7.96
N HIS A 22 -2.96 -8.61 -7.46
CA HIS A 22 -1.57 -8.90 -7.10
C HIS A 22 -0.59 -8.88 -8.29
N ILE A 23 -1.08 -9.05 -9.53
CA ILE A 23 -0.29 -8.99 -10.77
C ILE A 23 -0.33 -7.58 -11.37
N ILE A 24 -1.52 -6.99 -11.43
CA ILE A 24 -1.77 -5.76 -12.21
C ILE A 24 -1.66 -4.49 -11.35
N ARG A 25 -1.93 -4.58 -10.05
CA ARG A 25 -1.92 -3.43 -9.12
C ARG A 25 -0.49 -3.14 -8.63
N THR A 26 0.37 -2.72 -9.55
CA THR A 26 1.72 -2.25 -9.26
C THR A 26 2.02 -0.98 -10.03
N ASN A 27 2.69 -0.01 -9.39
CA ASN A 27 3.13 1.22 -10.06
C ASN A 27 4.29 0.93 -11.03
N LEU A 28 5.25 0.12 -10.56
CA LEU A 28 6.37 -0.36 -11.36
C LEU A 28 6.14 -1.83 -11.72
N ALA A 29 5.95 -2.09 -13.02
CA ALA A 29 5.80 -3.44 -13.55
C ALA A 29 7.17 -4.13 -13.64
N GLU A 30 7.25 -5.37 -13.19
CA GLU A 30 8.47 -6.19 -13.34
C GLU A 30 8.66 -6.68 -14.79
N VAL A 31 7.54 -6.85 -15.50
CA VAL A 31 7.49 -7.31 -16.88
C VAL A 31 6.84 -6.24 -17.74
N ASP A 32 7.61 -5.71 -18.69
CA ASP A 32 7.12 -4.84 -19.76
C ASP A 32 7.31 -5.56 -21.10
N PHE A 33 6.25 -5.64 -21.90
CA PHE A 33 6.29 -6.26 -23.22
C PHE A 33 7.26 -5.54 -24.17
N LYS A 34 7.46 -4.21 -24.03
CA LYS A 34 8.44 -3.44 -24.82
C LYS A 34 9.84 -3.98 -24.55
N ASP A 35 10.17 -4.08 -23.28
CA ASP A 35 11.45 -4.56 -22.80
C ASP A 35 11.68 -6.04 -23.16
N VAL A 36 10.67 -6.89 -22.96
CA VAL A 36 10.74 -8.33 -23.28
C VAL A 36 11.09 -8.55 -24.75
N VAL A 37 10.43 -7.83 -25.65
CA VAL A 37 10.66 -7.92 -27.10
C VAL A 37 12.02 -7.33 -27.48
N LEU A 38 12.28 -6.08 -27.09
CA LEU A 38 13.48 -5.34 -27.52
C LEU A 38 14.76 -5.93 -26.95
N ASN A 39 14.71 -6.43 -25.71
CA ASN A 39 15.84 -7.09 -25.04
C ASN A 39 15.81 -8.61 -25.12
N ARG A 40 14.84 -9.18 -25.86
CA ARG A 40 14.74 -10.61 -26.17
C ARG A 40 14.73 -11.49 -24.91
N ARG A 41 13.99 -11.05 -23.89
CA ARG A 41 13.78 -11.81 -22.66
C ARG A 41 12.74 -12.89 -22.89
N ILE A 42 12.77 -13.94 -22.07
CA ILE A 42 11.79 -15.03 -22.12
C ILE A 42 10.65 -14.67 -21.18
N LEU A 43 9.43 -14.61 -21.72
CA LEU A 43 8.20 -14.42 -20.95
C LEU A 43 7.30 -15.64 -21.15
N VAL A 44 6.89 -16.27 -20.05
CA VAL A 44 5.91 -17.36 -20.03
C VAL A 44 4.67 -16.88 -19.29
N VAL A 45 3.53 -16.87 -19.96
CA VAL A 45 2.24 -16.51 -19.38
C VAL A 45 1.37 -17.75 -19.36
N LEU A 46 0.93 -18.17 -18.17
CA LEU A 46 0.06 -19.33 -17.99
C LEU A 46 -1.36 -18.83 -17.76
N LEU A 47 -2.31 -19.23 -18.62
CA LEU A 47 -3.71 -18.89 -18.46
C LEU A 47 -4.43 -20.02 -17.71
N PRO A 48 -5.17 -19.72 -16.61
CA PRO A 48 -5.82 -20.74 -15.81
C PRO A 48 -7.11 -21.26 -16.47
N ALA A 49 -6.97 -22.24 -17.37
CA ALA A 49 -8.08 -22.75 -18.18
C ALA A 49 -9.12 -23.59 -17.41
N LEU A 50 -8.76 -24.18 -16.28
CA LEU A 50 -9.64 -25.06 -15.50
C LEU A 50 -10.34 -24.35 -14.34
N GLU A 51 -9.79 -23.24 -13.86
CA GLU A 51 -10.28 -22.56 -12.65
C GLU A 51 -11.31 -21.45 -12.94
N LYS A 52 -11.41 -21.03 -14.21
CA LYS A 52 -12.13 -19.82 -14.62
C LYS A 52 -13.07 -20.07 -15.79
N SER A 53 -14.07 -19.19 -15.88
CA SER A 53 -15.01 -19.23 -16.99
C SER A 53 -14.30 -18.90 -18.33
N PRO A 54 -14.72 -19.49 -19.46
CA PRO A 54 -14.14 -19.19 -20.77
C PRO A 54 -14.14 -17.69 -21.12
N ASP A 55 -15.14 -16.95 -20.65
CA ASP A 55 -15.27 -15.51 -20.89
C ASP A 55 -14.14 -14.72 -20.19
N GLU A 56 -13.82 -15.06 -18.95
CA GLU A 56 -12.72 -14.44 -18.20
C GLU A 56 -11.36 -14.78 -18.82
N LEU A 57 -11.16 -16.03 -19.23
CA LEU A 57 -9.93 -16.46 -19.89
C LEU A 57 -9.73 -15.77 -21.24
N SER A 58 -10.79 -15.65 -22.04
CA SER A 58 -10.79 -14.88 -23.29
C SER A 58 -10.40 -13.43 -23.03
N ASN A 59 -10.92 -12.80 -21.97
CA ASN A 59 -10.57 -11.42 -21.64
C ASN A 59 -9.09 -11.26 -21.23
N LEU A 60 -8.56 -12.18 -20.43
CA LEU A 60 -7.14 -12.17 -20.06
C LEU A 60 -6.23 -12.36 -21.27
N GLY A 61 -6.52 -13.36 -22.11
CA GLY A 61 -5.76 -13.60 -23.33
C GLY A 61 -5.84 -12.41 -24.29
N LYS A 62 -7.02 -11.78 -24.43
CA LYS A 62 -7.20 -10.55 -25.22
C LYS A 62 -6.29 -9.43 -24.74
N ILE A 63 -6.10 -9.24 -23.43
CA ILE A 63 -5.21 -8.21 -22.89
C ILE A 63 -3.77 -8.50 -23.27
N ILE A 64 -3.29 -9.73 -23.05
CA ILE A 64 -1.91 -10.13 -23.39
C ILE A 64 -1.64 -9.96 -24.88
N VAL A 65 -2.54 -10.45 -25.73
CA VAL A 65 -2.41 -10.36 -27.19
C VAL A 65 -2.50 -8.91 -27.68
N SER A 66 -3.37 -8.09 -27.08
CA SER A 66 -3.49 -6.66 -27.41
C SER A 66 -2.24 -5.88 -27.01
N SER A 67 -1.69 -6.13 -25.82
CA SER A 67 -0.42 -5.55 -25.37
C SER A 67 0.72 -5.95 -26.31
N LEU A 68 0.80 -7.22 -26.70
CA LEU A 68 1.81 -7.70 -27.63
C LEU A 68 1.67 -7.06 -29.02
N LYS A 69 0.44 -6.89 -29.54
CA LYS A 69 0.17 -6.19 -30.79
C LYS A 69 0.57 -4.71 -30.74
N ALA A 70 0.19 -4.00 -29.67
CA ALA A 70 0.57 -2.60 -29.47
C ALA A 70 2.10 -2.45 -29.45
N MET A 71 2.79 -3.42 -28.86
CA MET A 71 4.24 -3.39 -28.74
C MET A 71 4.97 -3.72 -30.03
N MET A 72 4.41 -4.58 -30.87
CA MET A 72 4.90 -4.77 -32.24
C MET A 72 4.79 -3.48 -33.06
N ALA A 73 3.73 -2.70 -32.86
CA ALA A 73 3.57 -1.40 -33.54
C ALA A 73 4.57 -0.36 -33.04
N ALA A 74 4.75 -0.23 -31.72
CA ALA A 74 5.69 0.73 -31.12
C ALA A 74 7.17 0.33 -31.32
N GLY A 75 7.47 -0.97 -31.44
CA GLY A 75 8.82 -1.50 -31.63
C GLY A 75 9.49 -1.12 -32.96
N LEU A 76 8.76 -0.52 -33.92
CA LEU A 76 9.36 0.05 -35.14
C LEU A 76 10.18 1.33 -34.89
N GLY A 77 9.97 2.00 -33.77
CA GLY A 77 10.62 3.26 -33.44
C GLY A 77 9.60 4.34 -33.09
N GLU A 78 9.38 4.51 -31.80
CA GLU A 78 8.56 5.58 -31.21
C GLU A 78 9.41 6.83 -30.92
N GLU A 79 10.71 6.63 -30.66
CA GLU A 79 11.68 7.70 -30.40
C GLU A 79 12.53 7.97 -31.63
N VAL A 80 12.53 9.25 -32.06
CA VAL A 80 13.29 9.74 -33.21
C VAL A 80 14.72 10.15 -32.82
N GLU A 81 14.93 10.45 -31.53
CA GLU A 81 16.19 10.97 -31.00
C GLU A 81 16.67 10.12 -29.82
N GLY A 82 17.98 9.82 -29.76
CA GLY A 82 18.59 9.00 -28.72
C GLY A 82 19.95 8.45 -29.15
N ASP A 83 20.58 7.64 -28.29
CA ASP A 83 21.82 6.93 -28.64
C ASP A 83 21.55 5.95 -29.79
N TYR A 84 22.45 5.90 -30.78
CA TYR A 84 22.35 5.00 -31.92
C TYR A 84 22.16 3.54 -31.50
N ARG A 85 22.79 3.12 -30.40
CA ARG A 85 22.61 1.77 -29.87
C ARG A 85 21.15 1.52 -29.47
N ASP A 86 20.55 2.47 -28.78
CA ASP A 86 19.25 2.30 -28.16
C ASP A 86 18.11 2.52 -29.18
N VAL A 87 18.34 3.37 -30.19
CA VAL A 87 17.36 3.67 -31.25
C VAL A 87 17.45 2.73 -32.45
N ILE A 88 18.66 2.33 -32.87
CA ILE A 88 18.87 1.57 -34.12
C ILE A 88 19.31 0.12 -33.87
N LEU A 89 20.34 -0.11 -33.04
CA LEU A 89 20.86 -1.47 -32.82
C LEU A 89 19.88 -2.36 -32.03
N ARG A 90 19.06 -1.76 -31.16
CA ARG A 90 18.05 -2.47 -30.38
C ARG A 90 16.80 -2.87 -31.18
N LYS A 91 16.63 -2.38 -32.42
CA LYS A 91 15.45 -2.72 -33.23
C LYS A 91 15.40 -4.22 -33.53
N PRO A 92 14.25 -4.90 -33.35
CA PRO A 92 14.12 -6.33 -33.61
C PRO A 92 14.44 -6.72 -35.06
N THR A 93 14.27 -5.79 -36.00
CA THR A 93 14.56 -5.96 -37.44
C THR A 93 16.03 -6.14 -37.75
N THR A 94 16.92 -5.61 -36.90
CA THR A 94 18.37 -5.68 -37.07
C THR A 94 18.93 -7.04 -36.61
N ALA A 95 18.13 -7.83 -35.88
CA ALA A 95 18.58 -9.07 -35.31
C ALA A 95 18.67 -10.22 -36.34
N PRO A 96 19.67 -11.12 -36.24
CA PRO A 96 19.85 -12.22 -37.20
C PRO A 96 18.78 -13.32 -37.09
N THR A 97 18.02 -13.35 -35.99
CA THR A 97 16.96 -14.32 -35.73
C THR A 97 15.65 -13.60 -35.40
N PRO A 98 14.49 -14.08 -35.84
CA PRO A 98 13.23 -13.47 -35.44
C PRO A 98 12.93 -13.74 -33.97
N TYR A 99 12.28 -12.80 -33.28
CA TYR A 99 11.74 -13.04 -31.95
C TYR A 99 10.51 -13.97 -32.06
N LEU A 100 10.56 -15.10 -31.36
CA LEU A 100 9.54 -16.14 -31.44
C LEU A 100 8.45 -15.93 -30.39
N CYS A 101 7.21 -15.81 -30.82
CA CYS A 101 6.02 -15.79 -29.98
C CYS A 101 5.21 -17.06 -30.24
N ILE A 102 4.97 -17.86 -29.19
CA ILE A 102 4.18 -19.09 -29.27
C ILE A 102 2.87 -18.82 -28.54
N LEU A 103 1.77 -18.84 -29.29
CA LEU A 103 0.42 -18.68 -28.77
C LEU A 103 -0.26 -20.06 -28.81
N ASP A 104 -0.27 -20.72 -27.64
CA ASP A 104 -0.92 -22.00 -27.47
C ASP A 104 -2.42 -21.82 -27.24
N GLU A 105 -3.23 -22.72 -27.81
CA GLU A 105 -4.70 -22.67 -27.70
C GLU A 105 -5.31 -21.31 -28.09
N TYR A 106 -4.79 -20.69 -29.16
CA TYR A 106 -5.18 -19.34 -29.59
C TYR A 106 -6.68 -19.19 -29.87
N GLY A 107 -7.37 -20.28 -30.26
CA GLY A 107 -8.81 -20.27 -30.54
C GLY A 107 -9.68 -19.77 -29.39
N TYR A 108 -9.26 -19.94 -28.13
CA TYR A 108 -10.05 -19.52 -26.96
C TYR A 108 -10.02 -18.01 -26.69
N TYR A 109 -8.97 -17.33 -27.12
CA TYR A 109 -8.74 -15.92 -26.79
C TYR A 109 -8.39 -15.08 -28.03
N ALA A 110 -8.81 -15.54 -29.21
CA ALA A 110 -8.55 -14.85 -30.46
C ALA A 110 -9.09 -13.42 -30.44
N VAL A 111 -8.26 -12.49 -30.90
CA VAL A 111 -8.57 -11.05 -30.94
C VAL A 111 -8.77 -10.62 -32.38
N GLN A 112 -9.81 -9.84 -32.64
CA GLN A 112 -10.02 -9.23 -33.96
C GLN A 112 -8.86 -8.28 -34.30
N GLY A 113 -8.41 -8.35 -35.54
CA GLY A 113 -7.27 -7.59 -36.05
C GLY A 113 -5.91 -8.09 -35.56
N PHE A 114 -5.80 -9.29 -34.98
CA PHE A 114 -4.50 -9.90 -34.73
C PHE A 114 -3.97 -10.65 -35.96
N ALA A 115 -4.83 -11.03 -36.91
CA ALA A 115 -4.41 -11.67 -38.17
C ALA A 115 -3.46 -10.83 -39.04
N VAL A 116 -3.36 -9.52 -38.80
CA VAL A 116 -2.37 -8.65 -39.46
C VAL A 116 -0.95 -8.88 -38.94
N VAL A 117 -0.82 -9.40 -37.71
CA VAL A 117 0.48 -9.69 -37.08
C VAL A 117 1.26 -10.70 -37.91
N PRO A 118 0.74 -11.90 -38.28
CA PRO A 118 1.49 -12.81 -39.14
C PRO A 118 1.89 -12.20 -40.49
N ALA A 119 1.10 -11.27 -41.04
CA ALA A 119 1.44 -10.57 -42.29
C ALA A 119 2.61 -9.59 -42.12
N GLN A 120 2.66 -8.85 -41.00
CA GLN A 120 3.67 -7.82 -40.73
C GLN A 120 4.89 -8.34 -39.97
N ALA A 121 4.75 -9.43 -39.21
CA ALA A 121 5.79 -9.98 -38.33
C ALA A 121 7.12 -10.21 -39.07
N ARG A 122 7.06 -10.58 -40.36
CA ARG A 122 8.25 -10.78 -41.20
C ARG A 122 9.12 -9.52 -41.32
N SER A 123 8.53 -8.37 -41.63
CA SER A 123 9.30 -7.11 -41.78
C SER A 123 9.76 -6.56 -40.43
N LEU A 124 9.12 -7.00 -39.35
CA LEU A 124 9.38 -6.56 -37.98
C LEU A 124 10.39 -7.44 -37.23
N GLY A 125 10.88 -8.52 -37.84
CA GLY A 125 11.79 -9.45 -37.16
C GLY A 125 11.10 -10.30 -36.10
N PHE A 126 9.81 -10.60 -36.27
CA PHE A 126 9.03 -11.48 -35.41
C PHE A 126 8.63 -12.77 -36.14
N SER A 127 8.40 -13.81 -35.35
CA SER A 127 7.78 -15.06 -35.78
C SER A 127 6.69 -15.42 -34.79
N ALA A 128 5.47 -15.68 -35.28
CA ALA A 128 4.35 -16.11 -34.46
C ALA A 128 3.97 -17.55 -34.81
N ILE A 129 3.86 -18.41 -33.80
CA ILE A 129 3.33 -19.77 -33.90
C ILE A 129 1.95 -19.76 -33.25
N PHE A 130 0.93 -20.07 -34.04
CA PHE A 130 -0.44 -20.25 -33.56
C PHE A 130 -0.71 -21.74 -33.43
N ALA A 131 -1.08 -22.19 -32.24
CA ALA A 131 -1.49 -23.56 -31.98
C ALA A 131 -2.93 -23.61 -31.45
N GLY A 132 -3.58 -24.73 -31.70
CA GLY A 132 -4.91 -25.06 -31.22
C GLY A 132 -5.33 -26.44 -31.71
N GLN A 133 -6.37 -26.98 -31.11
CA GLN A 133 -6.77 -28.38 -31.29
C GLN A 133 -7.34 -28.68 -32.68
N ASP A 134 -8.27 -27.84 -33.14
CA ASP A 134 -8.96 -28.02 -34.41
C ASP A 134 -9.29 -26.66 -35.06
N LEU A 135 -9.57 -26.67 -36.37
CA LEU A 135 -9.92 -25.46 -37.10
C LEU A 135 -11.27 -24.85 -36.63
N PRO A 136 -12.31 -25.64 -36.29
CA PRO A 136 -13.54 -25.09 -35.71
C PRO A 136 -13.35 -24.27 -34.42
N ALA A 137 -12.45 -24.68 -33.53
CA ALA A 137 -12.12 -23.92 -32.33
C ALA A 137 -11.48 -22.57 -32.66
N PHE A 138 -10.60 -22.51 -33.68
CA PHE A 138 -10.09 -21.25 -34.21
C PHE A 138 -11.19 -20.36 -34.78
N GLN A 139 -12.16 -20.96 -35.48
CA GLN A 139 -13.28 -20.25 -36.10
C GLN A 139 -14.35 -19.79 -35.10
N LYS A 140 -14.42 -20.41 -33.91
CA LYS A 140 -15.43 -20.13 -32.87
C LYS A 140 -15.42 -18.67 -32.44
N ALA A 141 -14.24 -18.08 -32.31
CA ALA A 141 -14.08 -16.67 -31.94
C ALA A 141 -14.26 -15.73 -33.15
N SER A 142 -13.67 -16.05 -34.30
CA SER A 142 -13.87 -15.31 -35.55
C SER A 142 -13.45 -16.14 -36.77
N LYS A 143 -14.42 -16.41 -37.67
CA LYS A 143 -14.18 -17.11 -38.94
C LYS A 143 -13.25 -16.34 -39.87
N GLU A 144 -13.41 -15.01 -39.92
CA GLU A 144 -12.60 -14.13 -40.77
C GLU A 144 -11.14 -14.09 -40.31
N GLU A 145 -10.90 -14.02 -38.99
CA GLU A 145 -9.55 -14.06 -38.42
C GLU A 145 -8.89 -15.41 -38.67
N ALA A 146 -9.60 -16.51 -38.44
CA ALA A 146 -9.08 -17.86 -38.68
C ALA A 146 -8.67 -18.05 -40.14
N ALA A 147 -9.50 -17.60 -41.09
CA ALA A 147 -9.18 -17.64 -42.51
C ALA A 147 -7.95 -16.77 -42.85
N SER A 148 -7.87 -15.56 -42.29
CA SER A 148 -6.75 -14.64 -42.52
C SER A 148 -5.43 -15.14 -41.92
N ILE A 149 -5.45 -15.69 -40.70
CA ILE A 149 -4.29 -16.35 -40.08
C ILE A 149 -3.88 -17.56 -40.93
N GLY A 150 -4.83 -18.39 -41.36
CA GLY A 150 -4.58 -19.51 -42.25
C GLY A 150 -3.96 -19.09 -43.58
N ALA A 151 -4.35 -17.96 -44.15
CA ALA A 151 -3.78 -17.45 -45.40
C ALA A 151 -2.37 -16.85 -45.22
N ASN A 152 -2.15 -16.07 -44.14
CA ASN A 152 -0.91 -15.33 -43.90
C ASN A 152 0.21 -16.19 -43.27
N THR A 153 -0.12 -17.33 -42.67
CA THR A 153 0.86 -18.28 -42.12
C THR A 153 1.49 -19.14 -43.21
N ASN A 154 2.78 -18.93 -43.48
CA ASN A 154 3.50 -19.63 -44.56
C ASN A 154 3.80 -21.11 -44.27
N ILE A 155 3.97 -21.47 -42.99
CA ILE A 155 4.21 -22.85 -42.56
C ILE A 155 2.95 -23.35 -41.86
N LYS A 156 2.47 -24.53 -42.24
CA LYS A 156 1.38 -25.22 -41.57
C LYS A 156 1.86 -26.59 -41.13
N ILE A 157 1.57 -26.96 -39.90
CA ILE A 157 2.00 -28.23 -39.32
C ILE A 157 0.73 -28.97 -38.91
N CYS A 158 0.51 -30.14 -39.47
CA CYS A 158 -0.58 -31.02 -39.10
C CYS A 158 -0.02 -32.16 -38.26
N MET A 159 -0.43 -32.18 -36.99
CA MET A 159 -0.20 -33.31 -36.09
C MET A 159 -1.39 -34.27 -36.17
N LYS A 160 -1.41 -35.29 -35.30
CA LYS A 160 -2.41 -36.36 -35.34
C LYS A 160 -3.83 -35.76 -35.39
N LEU A 161 -4.59 -36.17 -36.41
CA LEU A 161 -5.96 -35.71 -36.63
C LEU A 161 -6.90 -36.92 -36.69
N GLU A 162 -7.91 -36.93 -35.82
CA GLU A 162 -8.91 -38.00 -35.79
C GLU A 162 -10.20 -37.62 -36.53
N ASP A 163 -10.51 -36.33 -36.57
CA ASP A 163 -11.75 -35.80 -37.13
C ASP A 163 -11.66 -35.59 -38.67
N PRO A 164 -12.51 -36.27 -39.48
CA PRO A 164 -12.55 -36.10 -40.93
C PRO A 164 -13.25 -34.81 -41.41
N THR A 165 -13.63 -33.89 -40.51
CA THR A 165 -14.42 -32.71 -40.87
C THR A 165 -13.57 -31.51 -41.36
N GLU A 166 -13.86 -30.29 -40.92
CA GLU A 166 -13.34 -29.04 -41.48
C GLU A 166 -11.81 -28.93 -41.44
N THR A 167 -11.18 -29.46 -40.38
CA THR A 167 -9.72 -29.44 -40.22
C THR A 167 -9.05 -30.30 -41.29
N TRP A 168 -9.59 -31.49 -41.56
CA TRP A 168 -9.09 -32.38 -42.61
C TRP A 168 -9.24 -31.75 -44.00
N ASP A 169 -10.40 -31.17 -44.27
CA ASP A 169 -10.69 -30.47 -45.52
C ASP A 169 -9.71 -29.33 -45.78
N PHE A 170 -9.38 -28.55 -44.74
CA PHE A 170 -8.40 -27.46 -44.82
C PHE A 170 -7.01 -27.98 -45.22
N PHE A 171 -6.52 -29.02 -44.55
CA PHE A 171 -5.21 -29.60 -44.87
C PHE A 171 -5.19 -30.30 -46.24
N THR A 172 -6.27 -30.98 -46.63
CA THR A 172 -6.38 -31.64 -47.94
C THR A 172 -6.38 -30.62 -49.07
N LYS A 173 -7.15 -29.54 -48.94
CA LYS A 173 -7.16 -28.42 -49.90
C LYS A 173 -5.80 -27.72 -49.96
N THR A 174 -5.10 -27.59 -48.83
CA THR A 174 -3.73 -27.04 -48.77
C THR A 174 -2.71 -27.99 -49.42
N ALA A 175 -2.87 -29.31 -49.25
CA ALA A 175 -1.99 -30.32 -49.81
C ALA A 175 -2.06 -30.35 -51.35
N GLY A 176 -3.27 -30.18 -51.89
CA GLY A 176 -3.58 -30.32 -53.29
C GLY A 176 -3.54 -31.77 -53.79
N GLU A 177 -3.78 -31.92 -55.08
CA GLU A 177 -3.77 -33.21 -55.77
C GLU A 177 -2.48 -33.35 -56.61
N ALA A 178 -1.98 -34.58 -56.72
CA ALA A 178 -0.89 -34.93 -57.63
C ALA A 178 -1.44 -35.79 -58.77
N TYR A 179 -0.96 -35.55 -59.99
CA TYR A 179 -1.21 -36.42 -61.11
C TYR A 179 -0.34 -37.67 -60.98
N VAL A 180 -0.96 -38.84 -60.88
CA VAL A 180 -0.28 -40.12 -60.84
C VAL A 180 -0.65 -40.87 -62.11
N THR A 181 0.37 -41.39 -62.80
CA THR A 181 0.18 -42.31 -63.91
C THR A 181 -0.20 -43.67 -63.36
N LYS A 182 -1.37 -44.16 -63.76
CA LYS A 182 -1.86 -45.49 -63.40
C LYS A 182 -1.87 -46.37 -64.65
N VAL A 183 -1.41 -47.60 -64.48
CA VAL A 183 -1.53 -48.65 -65.51
C VAL A 183 -2.75 -49.47 -65.13
N ASP A 184 -3.83 -49.35 -65.91
CA ASP A 184 -5.17 -49.81 -65.51
C ASP A 184 -5.39 -51.33 -65.63
N SER A 185 -4.55 -52.07 -66.35
CA SER A 185 -4.65 -53.55 -66.35
C SER A 185 -3.40 -54.23 -66.92
N PHE A 186 -3.01 -55.34 -66.28
CA PHE A 186 -2.14 -56.33 -66.87
C PHE A 186 -3.02 -57.46 -67.44
N GLN A 187 -3.15 -57.53 -68.76
CA GLN A 187 -3.81 -58.68 -69.40
C GLN A 187 -2.78 -59.77 -69.63
N THR A 188 -2.89 -60.88 -68.90
CA THR A 188 -2.19 -62.13 -69.25
C THR A 188 -3.09 -62.90 -70.21
N LYS A 189 -2.61 -63.14 -71.42
CA LYS A 189 -3.37 -63.88 -72.44
C LYS A 189 -3.25 -65.37 -72.15
N ASP A 190 -4.34 -66.01 -71.76
CA ASP A 190 -4.41 -67.42 -71.31
C ASP A 190 -4.27 -68.47 -72.43
N SER A 191 -3.51 -68.17 -73.49
CA SER A 191 -3.46 -69.00 -74.71
C SER A 191 -2.10 -68.96 -75.42
N SER A 192 -0.99 -69.07 -74.70
CA SER A 192 0.34 -69.27 -75.31
C SER A 192 1.32 -69.89 -74.31
N ILE A 193 1.98 -71.00 -74.69
CA ILE A 193 3.03 -71.70 -73.91
C ILE A 193 4.28 -70.84 -73.63
N ALA A 194 4.37 -69.64 -74.22
CA ALA A 194 5.35 -68.63 -73.88
C ALA A 194 4.63 -67.43 -73.22
N ASN A 195 4.92 -67.19 -71.94
CA ASN A 195 4.46 -66.01 -71.18
C ASN A 195 5.06 -64.72 -71.77
N SER A 196 4.52 -64.28 -72.91
CA SER A 196 4.84 -62.98 -73.50
C SER A 196 4.04 -61.92 -72.76
N TYR A 197 4.69 -61.26 -71.80
CA TYR A 197 4.21 -60.01 -71.20
C TYR A 197 4.00 -58.97 -72.30
N MET A 198 2.76 -58.56 -72.56
CA MET A 198 2.47 -57.36 -73.34
C MET A 198 1.76 -56.37 -72.45
N ASP A 199 2.47 -55.30 -72.11
CA ASP A 199 1.92 -54.13 -71.43
C ASP A 199 0.96 -53.43 -72.39
N THR A 200 -0.31 -53.28 -72.01
CA THR A 200 -1.26 -52.49 -72.78
C THR A 200 -0.86 -51.04 -72.58
N LYS A 201 -0.30 -50.39 -73.62
CA LYS A 201 0.21 -48.99 -73.59
C LYS A 201 -0.88 -47.92 -73.36
N SER A 202 -1.87 -48.18 -72.52
CA SER A 202 -2.83 -47.21 -72.01
C SER A 202 -2.41 -46.81 -70.59
N SER A 203 -1.69 -45.70 -70.51
CA SER A 203 -1.40 -44.99 -69.26
C SER A 203 -2.53 -43.98 -69.05
N SER A 204 -3.34 -44.16 -68.00
CA SER A 204 -4.32 -43.15 -67.59
C SER A 204 -3.70 -42.23 -66.54
N PHE A 205 -4.03 -40.94 -66.61
CA PHE A 205 -3.63 -39.96 -65.59
C PHE A 205 -4.77 -39.81 -64.60
N GLU A 206 -4.54 -40.20 -63.34
CA GLU A 206 -5.51 -40.07 -62.25
C GLU A 206 -5.05 -38.95 -61.31
N LYS A 207 -5.96 -38.05 -60.93
CA LYS A 207 -5.69 -37.08 -59.87
C LYS A 207 -5.86 -37.78 -58.52
N ARG A 208 -4.80 -37.83 -57.73
CA ARG A 208 -4.81 -38.45 -56.41
C ARG A 208 -4.44 -37.42 -55.34
N ALA A 209 -5.14 -37.44 -54.20
CA ALA A 209 -4.79 -36.62 -53.05
C ALA A 209 -3.36 -36.95 -52.57
N ARG A 210 -2.60 -35.92 -52.19
CA ARG A 210 -1.21 -36.08 -51.73
C ARG A 210 -1.08 -36.57 -50.29
N VAL A 211 -2.17 -36.53 -49.53
CA VAL A 211 -2.25 -36.93 -48.13
C VAL A 211 -3.51 -37.77 -47.97
N ASP A 212 -3.42 -38.84 -47.17
CA ASP A 212 -4.55 -39.66 -46.74
C ASP A 212 -4.86 -39.38 -45.27
N LEU A 213 -6.13 -39.47 -44.88
CA LEU A 213 -6.56 -39.28 -43.49
C LEU A 213 -6.02 -40.40 -42.60
N LEU A 214 -5.91 -41.63 -43.14
CA LEU A 214 -5.31 -42.77 -42.43
C LEU A 214 -3.86 -42.48 -42.02
N ASP A 215 -3.08 -41.85 -42.91
CA ASP A 215 -1.70 -41.45 -42.61
C ASP A 215 -1.61 -40.45 -41.45
N LEU A 216 -2.61 -39.57 -41.28
CA LEU A 216 -2.65 -38.61 -40.17
C LEU A 216 -3.17 -39.25 -38.87
N LYS A 217 -4.06 -40.23 -38.97
CA LYS A 217 -4.58 -40.98 -37.81
C LYS A 217 -3.52 -41.90 -37.19
N GLU A 218 -2.65 -42.46 -38.03
CA GLU A 218 -1.55 -43.35 -37.61
C GLU A 218 -0.35 -42.61 -37.03
N GLN A 219 -0.29 -41.27 -37.13
CA GLN A 219 0.79 -40.49 -36.53
C GLN A 219 0.88 -40.73 -35.02
N THR A 220 2.10 -41.00 -34.56
CA THR A 220 2.42 -41.14 -33.14
C THR A 220 2.89 -39.81 -32.54
N GLU A 221 3.06 -39.76 -31.21
CA GLU A 221 3.49 -38.56 -30.51
C GLU A 221 4.80 -37.99 -31.08
N GLY A 222 4.75 -36.72 -31.49
CA GLY A 222 5.90 -36.04 -32.10
C GLY A 222 6.07 -36.27 -33.59
N GLU A 223 5.19 -37.02 -34.26
CA GLU A 223 5.12 -37.10 -35.72
C GLU A 223 4.18 -36.02 -36.28
N ALA A 224 4.58 -35.40 -37.39
CA ALA A 224 3.79 -34.36 -38.03
C ALA A 224 4.03 -34.31 -39.54
N HIS A 225 3.03 -33.82 -40.27
CA HIS A 225 3.17 -33.45 -41.68
C HIS A 225 3.35 -31.94 -41.77
N ILE A 226 4.50 -31.51 -42.25
CA ILE A 226 4.87 -30.10 -42.42
C ILE A 226 4.56 -29.70 -43.86
N PHE A 227 3.67 -28.73 -44.00
CA PHE A 227 3.31 -28.10 -45.26
C PHE A 227 4.09 -26.79 -45.39
N PHE A 228 5.04 -26.76 -46.30
CA PHE A 228 5.84 -25.58 -46.59
C PHE A 228 5.85 -25.33 -48.10
N LYS A 229 5.20 -24.23 -48.51
CA LYS A 229 4.98 -23.90 -49.92
C LYS A 229 4.29 -25.10 -50.61
N SER A 230 4.87 -25.62 -51.69
CA SER A 230 4.35 -26.77 -52.44
C SER A 230 4.81 -28.13 -51.90
N LYS A 231 5.74 -28.17 -50.93
CA LYS A 231 6.30 -29.40 -50.39
C LYS A 231 5.58 -29.82 -49.11
N ILE A 232 5.31 -31.12 -49.02
CA ILE A 232 4.77 -31.77 -47.83
C ILE A 232 5.88 -32.71 -47.36
N VAL A 233 6.28 -32.56 -46.11
CA VAL A 233 7.34 -33.37 -45.50
C VAL A 233 6.78 -34.04 -44.25
N ARG A 234 6.83 -35.38 -44.21
CA ARG A 234 6.58 -36.13 -42.97
C ARG A 234 7.83 -36.04 -42.12
N ALA A 235 7.71 -35.52 -40.91
CA ALA A 235 8.84 -35.25 -40.04
C ALA A 235 8.54 -35.64 -38.60
N ARG A 236 9.60 -35.96 -37.86
CA ARG A 236 9.57 -36.10 -36.41
C ARG A 236 10.02 -34.78 -35.80
N MET A 237 9.19 -34.22 -34.94
CA MET A 237 9.43 -32.96 -34.25
C MET A 237 10.56 -33.11 -33.24
N PHE A 238 11.23 -32.00 -32.95
CA PHE A 238 12.26 -31.98 -31.93
C PHE A 238 11.66 -32.22 -30.54
N TYR A 239 12.16 -33.25 -29.85
CA TYR A 239 11.77 -33.58 -28.49
C TYR A 239 12.88 -33.17 -27.52
N ALA A 240 12.60 -32.15 -26.69
CA ALA A 240 13.46 -31.76 -25.59
C ALA A 240 12.84 -32.23 -24.27
N ASN A 241 13.58 -33.05 -23.51
CA ASN A 241 13.19 -33.48 -22.17
C ASN A 241 14.13 -32.85 -21.13
N PRO A 242 13.92 -31.57 -20.76
CA PRO A 242 14.78 -30.91 -19.78
C PRO A 242 14.66 -31.60 -18.42
N LYS A 243 15.80 -31.80 -17.74
CA LYS A 243 15.83 -32.44 -16.42
C LYS A 243 15.08 -31.55 -15.40
N PRO A 244 14.17 -32.12 -14.59
CA PRO A 244 13.47 -31.36 -13.55
C PRO A 244 14.46 -30.68 -12.59
N VAL A 245 14.14 -29.44 -12.21
CA VAL A 245 14.92 -28.68 -11.23
C VAL A 245 14.44 -29.00 -9.81
N LYS A 246 15.35 -28.92 -8.82
CA LYS A 246 15.03 -29.21 -7.41
C LYS A 246 14.06 -28.19 -6.78
N GLN A 247 14.14 -26.94 -7.21
CA GLN A 247 13.33 -25.83 -6.71
C GLN A 247 13.02 -24.88 -7.88
N LEU A 248 11.74 -24.52 -8.03
CA LEU A 248 11.32 -23.48 -8.97
C LEU A 248 11.27 -22.15 -8.20
N LYS A 249 12.26 -21.29 -8.43
CA LYS A 249 12.29 -19.93 -7.87
C LYS A 249 12.15 -18.91 -8.99
N VAL A 250 11.14 -18.05 -8.86
CA VAL A 250 10.93 -16.91 -9.77
C VAL A 250 11.86 -15.76 -9.35
N ASN A 251 12.33 -14.98 -10.32
CA ASN A 251 13.13 -13.79 -10.06
C ASN A 251 12.29 -12.75 -9.32
N GLN A 252 12.84 -12.15 -8.26
CA GLN A 252 12.21 -11.05 -7.53
C GLN A 252 12.95 -9.75 -7.87
N PHE A 253 12.22 -8.72 -8.27
CA PHE A 253 12.80 -7.43 -8.66
C PHE A 253 12.60 -6.37 -7.57
N LEU A 254 13.44 -5.35 -7.60
CA LEU A 254 13.31 -4.18 -6.73
C LEU A 254 12.51 -3.09 -7.43
N LYS A 255 11.57 -2.48 -6.72
CA LYS A 255 10.80 -1.33 -7.19
C LYS A 255 11.57 -0.06 -6.86
N VAL A 256 12.30 0.45 -7.84
CA VAL A 256 13.09 1.68 -7.70
C VAL A 256 12.41 2.77 -8.52
N GLU A 257 11.82 3.74 -7.85
CA GLU A 257 11.25 4.92 -8.48
C GLU A 257 12.32 6.01 -8.65
N PRO A 258 12.19 6.88 -9.67
CA PRO A 258 12.97 8.12 -9.70
C PRO A 258 12.66 8.95 -8.45
N PRO A 259 13.63 9.74 -7.94
CA PRO A 259 13.37 10.63 -6.82
C PRO A 259 12.25 11.63 -7.17
N PRO A 260 11.40 12.02 -6.20
CA PRO A 260 10.29 12.93 -6.44
C PRO A 260 10.74 14.26 -7.04
N ASP A 261 9.94 14.81 -7.95
CA ASP A 261 10.24 16.08 -8.63
C ASP A 261 10.43 17.24 -7.64
N ASP A 262 9.68 17.27 -6.54
CA ASP A 262 9.82 18.29 -5.49
C ASP A 262 11.22 18.27 -4.86
N PHE A 263 11.74 17.07 -4.63
CA PHE A 263 13.09 16.90 -4.11
C PHE A 263 14.13 17.31 -5.14
N LEU A 264 13.98 16.89 -6.40
CA LEU A 264 14.87 17.27 -7.50
C LEU A 264 14.90 18.79 -7.72
N ASN A 265 13.74 19.44 -7.68
CA ASN A 265 13.61 20.89 -7.80
C ASN A 265 14.27 21.62 -6.63
N LYS A 266 14.05 21.14 -5.40
CA LYS A 266 14.72 21.68 -4.20
C LYS A 266 16.23 21.53 -4.30
N LEU A 267 16.72 20.35 -4.68
CA LEU A 267 18.13 20.05 -4.83
C LEU A 267 18.77 20.93 -5.91
N LYS A 268 18.14 21.04 -7.08
CA LYS A 268 18.60 21.90 -8.18
C LYS A 268 18.65 23.37 -7.77
N LYS A 269 17.65 23.85 -7.04
CA LYS A 269 17.62 25.22 -6.52
C LYS A 269 18.75 25.46 -5.51
N GLN A 270 18.97 24.53 -4.58
CA GLN A 270 20.05 24.59 -3.60
C GLN A 270 21.43 24.58 -4.28
N GLN A 271 21.66 23.67 -5.24
CA GLN A 271 22.91 23.64 -6.01
C GLN A 271 23.13 24.95 -6.77
N SER A 272 22.09 25.48 -7.43
CA SER A 272 22.19 26.74 -8.16
C SER A 272 22.50 27.93 -7.24
N SER A 273 21.87 27.99 -6.06
CA SER A 273 22.15 29.00 -5.04
C SER A 273 23.56 28.86 -4.47
N PHE A 274 24.00 27.63 -4.19
CA PHE A 274 25.33 27.36 -3.66
C PHE A 274 26.42 27.68 -4.68
N GLN A 275 26.20 27.37 -5.96
CA GLN A 275 27.12 27.74 -7.03
C GLN A 275 27.33 29.25 -7.11
N ARG A 276 26.26 30.05 -6.96
CA ARG A 276 26.39 31.53 -6.92
C ARG A 276 27.24 32.02 -5.74
N VAL A 277 27.13 31.37 -4.58
CA VAL A 277 27.95 31.70 -3.41
C VAL A 277 29.41 31.31 -3.67
N LEU A 278 29.67 30.13 -4.24
CA LEU A 278 31.03 29.73 -4.65
C LEU A 278 31.65 30.70 -5.65
N ASP A 279 30.88 31.10 -6.67
CA ASP A 279 31.36 32.01 -7.72
C ASP A 279 31.62 33.44 -7.20
N SER A 280 30.98 33.85 -6.09
CA SER A 280 31.24 35.16 -5.46
C SER A 280 32.59 35.26 -4.75
N GLY A 281 33.26 34.14 -4.48
CA GLY A 281 34.61 34.10 -3.87
C GLY A 281 34.66 34.41 -2.37
N ASP A 282 33.60 34.96 -1.77
CA ASP A 282 33.47 35.12 -0.31
C ASP A 282 32.59 34.02 0.28
N LEU A 283 33.24 33.03 0.88
CA LEU A 283 32.58 31.88 1.52
C LEU A 283 32.40 32.08 3.03
N SER A 284 32.79 33.24 3.57
CA SER A 284 32.81 33.48 5.00
C SER A 284 31.46 33.98 5.51
N ILE A 285 30.97 33.40 6.62
CA ILE A 285 29.79 33.90 7.31
C ILE A 285 30.26 34.94 8.33
N THR A 286 30.17 36.22 7.96
CA THR A 286 30.59 37.36 8.80
C THR A 286 29.44 37.99 9.59
N GLN A 287 28.22 37.48 9.45
CA GLN A 287 27.06 38.01 10.16
C GLN A 287 27.14 37.66 11.66
N PHE A 288 27.29 38.69 12.49
CA PHE A 288 27.24 38.55 13.94
C PHE A 288 25.78 38.62 14.41
N VAL A 289 25.29 37.53 15.00
CA VAL A 289 23.95 37.47 15.60
C VAL A 289 24.13 37.32 17.11
N GLU A 290 23.82 38.39 17.85
CA GLU A 290 23.89 38.37 19.31
C GLU A 290 22.67 37.66 19.91
N ASN A 291 22.94 36.68 20.77
CA ASN A 291 21.94 36.06 21.63
C ASN A 291 22.47 36.15 23.07
N GLU A 292 21.66 36.70 23.97
CA GLU A 292 22.03 36.91 25.38
C GLU A 292 22.45 35.61 26.06
N GLU A 293 21.74 34.51 25.82
CA GLU A 293 22.03 33.20 26.41
C GLU A 293 23.40 32.67 25.93
N ILE A 294 23.64 32.70 24.62
CA ILE A 294 24.91 32.26 24.04
C ILE A 294 26.06 33.13 24.56
N THR A 295 25.83 34.44 24.72
CA THR A 295 26.83 35.39 25.23
C THR A 295 27.17 35.09 26.69
N GLN A 296 26.16 34.85 27.53
CA GLN A 296 26.34 34.51 28.94
C GLN A 296 27.04 33.15 29.11
N ILE A 297 26.59 32.11 28.42
CA ILE A 297 27.23 30.79 28.45
C ILE A 297 28.68 30.88 27.95
N THR A 298 28.93 31.62 26.86
CA THR A 298 30.28 31.83 26.34
C THR A 298 31.16 32.56 27.36
N LYS A 299 30.62 33.54 28.08
CA LYS A 299 31.31 34.24 29.17
C LYS A 299 31.69 33.27 30.30
N PHE A 300 30.76 32.47 30.80
CA PHE A 300 31.04 31.49 31.86
C PHE A 300 32.04 30.41 31.45
N LEU A 301 31.96 29.95 30.20
CA LEU A 301 32.94 29.01 29.65
C LEU A 301 34.35 29.62 29.56
N ARG A 302 34.47 30.93 29.29
CA ARG A 302 35.76 31.65 29.23
C ARG A 302 36.32 32.00 30.61
N GLU A 303 35.45 32.28 31.58
CA GLU A 303 35.83 32.63 32.96
C GLU A 303 36.18 31.42 33.82
N SER A 304 35.72 30.22 33.46
CA SER A 304 36.03 28.99 34.18
C SER A 304 37.50 28.56 34.00
N THR A 305 38.16 28.28 35.11
CA THR A 305 39.58 27.85 35.18
C THR A 305 39.78 26.35 35.02
N VAL A 306 38.69 25.59 34.85
CA VAL A 306 38.70 24.12 34.75
C VAL A 306 39.31 23.69 33.41
N GLN A 307 40.28 22.77 33.44
CA GLN A 307 40.97 22.29 32.23
C GLN A 307 40.16 21.22 31.48
N GLU A 308 39.42 20.37 32.20
CA GLU A 308 38.63 19.31 31.58
C GLU A 308 37.38 19.91 30.89
N PRO A 309 37.15 19.69 29.58
CA PRO A 309 36.06 20.33 28.85
C PRO A 309 34.66 20.01 29.39
N ILE A 310 34.45 18.80 29.88
CA ILE A 310 33.17 18.36 30.44
C ILE A 310 32.91 19.06 31.76
N GLU A 311 33.87 19.03 32.67
CA GLU A 311 33.78 19.67 33.98
C GLU A 311 33.66 21.20 33.85
N ARG A 312 34.36 21.80 32.87
CA ARG A 312 34.20 23.22 32.51
C ARG A 312 32.80 23.53 31.99
N GLY A 313 32.22 22.65 31.18
CA GLY A 313 30.85 22.76 30.68
C GLY A 313 29.81 22.67 31.81
N VAL A 314 29.99 21.71 32.73
CA VAL A 314 29.14 21.57 33.94
C VAL A 314 29.25 22.81 34.82
N SER A 315 30.47 23.32 35.05
CA SER A 315 30.69 24.53 35.86
C SER A 315 30.02 25.76 35.26
N ALA A 316 30.12 25.95 33.93
CA ALA A 316 29.46 27.05 33.24
C ALA A 316 27.93 26.94 33.28
N LEU A 317 27.39 25.73 33.20
CA LEU A 317 25.95 25.47 33.31
C LEU A 317 25.43 25.75 34.72
N ILE A 318 26.16 25.34 35.76
CA ILE A 318 25.83 25.65 37.16
C ILE A 318 25.86 27.17 37.39
N ALA A 319 26.87 27.87 36.87
CA ALA A 319 26.95 29.32 36.98
C ALA A 319 25.77 30.04 36.29
N PHE A 320 25.36 29.55 35.12
CA PHE A 320 24.18 30.05 34.40
C PHE A 320 22.88 29.74 35.16
N HIS A 321 22.76 28.57 35.77
CA HIS A 321 21.58 28.19 36.54
C HIS A 321 21.43 29.04 37.81
N ASN A 322 22.51 29.18 38.59
CA ASN A 322 22.51 29.93 39.85
C ASN A 322 22.23 31.42 39.66
N GLN A 323 22.57 32.01 38.50
CA GLN A 323 22.21 33.40 38.19
C GLN A 323 20.72 33.59 37.88
N ASN A 324 20.06 32.51 37.45
CA ASN A 324 18.65 32.50 37.11
C ASN A 324 17.78 31.86 38.21
N GLU A 325 18.39 31.42 39.32
CA GLU A 325 17.69 30.82 40.45
C GLU A 325 17.08 31.94 41.32
N PRO A 326 15.78 31.87 41.64
CA PRO A 326 15.14 32.91 42.43
C PRO A 326 15.41 32.76 43.94
N GLU A 327 15.51 33.89 44.65
CA GLU A 327 15.80 33.92 46.10
C GLU A 327 14.76 33.11 46.92
N PRO A 328 15.19 32.29 47.91
CA PRO A 328 14.28 31.55 48.77
C PRO A 328 13.45 32.50 49.64
N VAL A 329 12.14 32.27 49.69
CA VAL A 329 11.17 33.11 50.42
C VAL A 329 11.07 32.63 51.87
N GLU A 330 11.38 33.51 52.83
CA GLU A 330 11.39 33.24 54.29
C GLU A 330 10.09 32.57 54.79
N ASP A 331 10.21 31.59 55.68
CA ASP A 331 9.08 30.89 56.30
C ASP A 331 8.24 31.84 57.18
N VAL A 332 6.92 31.84 56.99
CA VAL A 332 5.98 32.60 57.83
C VAL A 332 5.81 31.85 59.15
N VAL A 333 6.22 32.47 60.26
CA VAL A 333 6.04 31.94 61.62
C VAL A 333 4.58 32.14 62.06
N GLU A 334 3.92 31.08 62.54
CA GLU A 334 2.57 31.14 63.11
C GLU A 334 2.57 31.90 64.44
N GLU A 335 1.83 33.02 64.53
CA GLU A 335 1.44 33.60 65.83
C GLU A 335 0.14 32.95 66.30
N GLU A 336 0.21 31.97 67.20
CA GLU A 336 -0.97 31.37 67.81
C GLU A 336 -1.59 32.32 68.86
N VAL A 337 -2.80 32.82 68.60
CA VAL A 337 -3.58 33.59 69.58
C VAL A 337 -4.42 32.64 70.45
N GLU A 338 -4.37 32.81 71.77
CA GLU A 338 -5.12 31.97 72.72
C GLU A 338 -6.62 32.31 72.69
N GLY A 339 -7.48 31.33 72.36
CA GLY A 339 -8.95 31.50 72.32
C GLY A 339 -9.54 31.91 70.98
N ALA A 340 -8.72 32.11 69.94
CA ALA A 340 -9.16 32.28 68.56
C ALA A 340 -8.90 30.99 67.75
N LEU A 341 -9.85 30.67 66.86
CA LEU A 341 -9.79 29.57 65.91
C LEU A 341 -9.78 30.17 64.50
N THR A 342 -8.86 29.73 63.66
CA THR A 342 -8.82 30.02 62.23
C THR A 342 -8.80 28.70 61.45
N ILE A 343 -8.95 28.74 60.12
CA ILE A 343 -8.82 27.57 59.26
C ILE A 343 -7.44 26.89 59.35
N PHE A 344 -6.44 27.63 59.82
CA PHE A 344 -5.06 27.17 60.04
C PHE A 344 -4.84 26.61 61.46
N THR A 345 -5.81 26.74 62.36
CA THR A 345 -5.66 26.31 63.76
C THR A 345 -5.94 24.82 63.92
N ARG A 346 -5.05 24.10 64.62
CA ARG A 346 -5.26 22.69 65.00
C ARG A 346 -6.35 22.54 66.06
N LEU A 347 -7.02 21.40 66.10
CA LEU A 347 -8.06 21.14 67.10
C LEU A 347 -7.45 21.08 68.50
N ARG A 348 -7.84 22.02 69.38
CA ARG A 348 -7.43 22.02 70.78
C ARG A 348 -8.33 21.10 71.60
N VAL A 349 -7.79 20.01 72.13
CA VAL A 349 -8.55 19.06 72.96
C VAL A 349 -8.53 19.51 74.42
N ASN A 350 -9.69 19.82 74.99
CA ASN A 350 -9.83 20.11 76.42
C ASN A 350 -9.99 18.78 77.20
N PRO A 351 -9.21 18.54 78.28
CA PRO A 351 -9.32 17.31 79.08
C PRO A 351 -10.70 17.02 79.67
N SER A 352 -11.54 18.05 79.81
CA SER A 352 -12.90 17.95 80.37
C SER A 352 -14.00 17.78 79.30
N ALA A 353 -13.64 17.74 78.01
CA ALA A 353 -14.59 17.59 76.92
C ALA A 353 -14.96 16.11 76.67
N PRO A 354 -16.12 15.83 76.02
CA PRO A 354 -16.46 14.47 75.60
C PRO A 354 -15.35 13.83 74.76
N PRO A 355 -15.09 12.52 74.90
CA PRO A 355 -14.04 11.85 74.13
C PRO A 355 -14.35 11.87 72.63
N LEU A 356 -13.33 12.14 71.81
CA LEU A 356 -13.43 12.08 70.35
C LEU A 356 -13.61 10.62 69.91
N LEU A 357 -14.73 10.34 69.24
CA LEU A 357 -15.07 9.01 68.72
C LEU A 357 -14.53 8.80 67.30
N VAL A 358 -13.23 8.99 67.11
CA VAL A 358 -12.54 8.86 65.80
C VAL A 358 -11.38 7.88 65.94
N ALA A 359 -11.14 7.06 64.89
CA ALA A 359 -10.10 6.04 64.90
C ALA A 359 -8.68 6.61 64.96
N ASP A 360 -8.45 7.76 64.32
CA ASP A 360 -7.19 8.48 64.34
C ASP A 360 -7.42 9.91 64.84
N VAL A 361 -7.13 10.11 66.12
CA VAL A 361 -7.29 11.42 66.79
C VAL A 361 -6.21 12.39 66.32
N ALA A 362 -5.01 11.92 65.97
CA ALA A 362 -3.91 12.81 65.57
C ALA A 362 -4.22 13.49 64.25
N THR A 363 -4.61 12.72 63.23
CA THR A 363 -5.00 13.26 61.92
C THR A 363 -6.26 14.13 62.02
N PHE A 364 -7.23 13.73 62.85
CA PHE A 364 -8.43 14.54 63.06
C PHE A 364 -8.13 15.89 63.76
N SER A 365 -7.03 15.98 64.50
CA SER A 365 -6.64 17.20 65.21
C SER A 365 -5.77 18.15 64.38
N GLU A 366 -5.41 17.79 63.14
CA GLU A 366 -4.67 18.68 62.25
C GLU A 366 -5.51 19.90 61.84
N SER A 367 -4.83 20.95 61.40
CA SER A 367 -5.46 22.13 60.81
C SER A 367 -6.15 21.74 59.49
N LEU A 368 -7.30 22.33 59.19
CA LEU A 368 -7.99 22.09 57.91
C LEU A 368 -7.10 22.47 56.72
N LEU A 369 -6.31 23.54 56.87
CA LEU A 369 -5.29 23.94 55.92
C LEU A 369 -3.99 24.21 56.69
N PRO A 370 -2.90 23.45 56.45
CA PRO A 370 -1.58 23.80 56.99
C PRO A 370 -1.07 25.10 56.34
N ILE A 371 -0.68 26.09 57.15
CA ILE A 371 -0.38 27.44 56.64
C ILE A 371 0.78 27.47 55.64
N THR A 372 1.87 26.76 55.93
CA THR A 372 3.09 26.75 55.12
C THR A 372 2.84 26.06 53.79
N GLU A 373 2.21 24.89 53.81
CA GLU A 373 1.87 24.17 52.58
C GLU A 373 0.90 24.97 51.70
N THR A 374 -0.11 25.58 52.33
CA THR A 374 -1.10 26.41 51.61
C THR A 374 -0.43 27.60 50.94
N ARG A 375 0.47 28.29 51.64
CA ARG A 375 1.26 29.40 51.07
C ARG A 375 2.10 28.94 49.88
N ASP A 376 2.81 27.82 50.03
CA ASP A 376 3.69 27.30 48.98
C ASP A 376 2.91 26.85 47.74
N TYR A 377 1.71 26.29 47.91
CA TYR A 377 0.81 26.00 46.80
C TYR A 377 0.34 27.28 46.10
N MET A 378 -0.04 28.33 46.84
CA MET A 378 -0.41 29.63 46.26
C MET A 378 0.75 30.25 45.47
N MET A 379 1.97 30.21 46.01
CA MET A 379 3.16 30.69 45.32
C MET A 379 3.45 29.91 44.03
N LYS A 380 3.30 28.58 44.05
CA LYS A 380 3.48 27.74 42.84
C LYS A 380 2.46 28.08 41.77
N ILE A 381 1.19 28.33 42.13
CA ILE A 381 0.14 28.71 41.20
C ILE A 381 0.49 30.03 40.51
N GLU A 382 0.91 31.04 41.27
CA GLU A 382 1.31 32.35 40.74
C GLU A 382 2.54 32.25 39.81
N ARG A 383 3.54 31.44 40.18
CA ARG A 383 4.70 31.15 39.32
C ARG A 383 4.28 30.49 37.99
N LEU A 384 3.36 29.52 38.04
CA LEU A 384 2.82 28.87 36.84
C LEU A 384 2.03 29.85 35.95
N ALA A 385 1.47 30.91 36.53
CA ALA A 385 0.83 32.01 35.81
C ALA A 385 1.83 33.04 35.24
N GLY A 386 3.15 32.83 35.41
CA GLY A 386 4.21 33.68 34.87
C GLY A 386 4.65 34.81 35.80
N ALA A 387 4.20 34.82 37.06
CA ALA A 387 4.64 35.81 38.04
C ALA A 387 6.08 35.57 38.50
N LYS A 388 6.80 36.66 38.78
CA LYS A 388 8.13 36.61 39.42
C LYS A 388 8.00 36.24 40.90
N ASP A 389 9.00 35.54 41.41
CA ASP A 389 9.01 34.99 42.78
C ASP A 389 8.68 35.97 43.90
N LYS A 390 9.26 37.16 43.87
CA LYS A 390 8.99 38.20 44.88
C LYS A 390 7.52 38.65 44.88
N TYR A 391 6.90 38.72 43.70
CA TYR A 391 5.49 39.05 43.56
C TYR A 391 4.60 37.89 44.02
N ALA A 392 4.89 36.67 43.58
CA ALA A 392 4.17 35.46 43.98
C ALA A 392 4.17 35.27 45.51
N GLY A 393 5.31 35.50 46.17
CA GLY A 393 5.41 35.45 47.63
C GLY A 393 4.59 36.55 48.33
N THR A 394 4.55 37.75 47.77
CA THR A 394 3.77 38.86 48.34
C THR A 394 2.26 38.57 48.25
N VAL A 395 1.79 38.09 47.09
CA VAL A 395 0.39 37.70 46.87
C VAL A 395 -0.02 36.56 47.78
N ALA A 396 0.82 35.51 47.90
CA ALA A 396 0.54 34.39 48.78
C ALA A 396 0.42 34.82 50.25
N ASN A 397 1.29 35.72 50.73
CA ASN A 397 1.23 36.23 52.11
C ASN A 397 -0.04 37.06 52.39
N GLU A 398 -0.48 37.90 51.44
CA GLU A 398 -1.72 38.66 51.59
C GLU A 398 -2.94 37.74 51.61
N LEU A 399 -2.99 36.74 50.73
CA LEU A 399 -4.07 35.75 50.75
C LEU A 399 -4.14 34.99 52.07
N ILE A 400 -2.99 34.54 52.62
CA ILE A 400 -2.97 33.86 53.92
C ILE A 400 -3.56 34.75 55.03
N LYS A 401 -3.24 36.06 55.05
CA LYS A 401 -3.86 37.00 56.00
C LYS A 401 -5.36 37.13 55.79
N ASP A 402 -5.83 37.20 54.54
CA ASP A 402 -7.26 37.26 54.23
C ASP A 402 -7.99 36.01 54.72
N PHE A 403 -7.41 34.81 54.51
CA PHE A 403 -7.95 33.57 55.05
C PHE A 403 -7.98 33.58 56.59
N GLN A 404 -6.93 34.08 57.25
CA GLN A 404 -6.90 34.19 58.71
C GLN A 404 -8.01 35.12 59.23
N LEU A 405 -8.15 36.30 58.63
CA LEU A 405 -9.17 37.28 59.02
C LEU A 405 -10.59 36.78 58.77
N ALA A 406 -10.85 36.19 57.59
CA ALA A 406 -12.17 35.73 57.21
C ALA A 406 -12.64 34.50 58.02
N THR A 407 -11.71 33.68 58.51
CA THR A 407 -12.02 32.44 59.23
C THR A 407 -11.81 32.54 60.75
N SER A 408 -11.43 33.71 61.26
CA SER A 408 -11.24 33.94 62.68
C SER A 408 -12.56 33.85 63.45
N TYR A 409 -12.61 32.94 64.40
CA TYR A 409 -13.73 32.74 65.32
C TYR A 409 -13.23 32.71 66.77
N PRO A 410 -13.97 33.29 67.74
CA PRO A 410 -15.21 34.03 67.59
C PRO A 410 -15.03 35.41 66.94
N PRO A 411 -16.04 35.94 66.22
CA PRO A 411 -15.95 37.26 65.60
C PRO A 411 -15.69 38.34 66.66
N VAL A 412 -14.94 39.37 66.27
CA VAL A 412 -14.53 40.47 67.15
C VAL A 412 -15.74 41.29 67.62
N GLU A 413 -16.74 41.47 66.77
CA GLU A 413 -18.03 42.07 67.11
C GLU A 413 -19.02 40.97 67.51
N ARG A 414 -19.59 41.07 68.72
CA ARG A 414 -20.64 40.16 69.20
C ARG A 414 -21.86 40.94 69.63
N ASP A 415 -23.03 40.48 69.20
CA ASP A 415 -24.30 40.89 69.77
C ASP A 415 -24.41 40.29 71.19
N TYR A 416 -24.39 41.17 72.20
CA TYR A 416 -24.57 40.76 73.59
C TYR A 416 -26.05 40.86 73.96
N ILE A 417 -26.71 39.72 74.15
CA ILE A 417 -28.08 39.67 74.68
C ILE A 417 -27.98 39.67 76.21
N ASP A 418 -28.69 40.62 76.84
CA ASP A 418 -28.76 40.72 78.29
C ASP A 418 -29.34 39.42 78.91
N PRO A 419 -28.76 38.90 80.02
CA PRO A 419 -29.20 37.62 80.61
C PRO A 419 -30.69 37.59 80.96
N THR A 420 -31.26 38.73 81.35
CA THR A 420 -32.69 38.83 81.69
C THR A 420 -33.54 38.67 80.43
N ALA A 421 -33.17 39.32 79.34
CA ALA A 421 -33.84 39.17 78.04
C ALA A 421 -33.70 37.73 77.49
N LEU A 422 -32.54 37.10 77.63
CA LEU A 422 -32.36 35.70 77.24
C LEU A 422 -33.26 34.77 78.05
N THR A 423 -33.40 35.03 79.35
CA THR A 423 -34.27 34.25 80.23
C THR A 423 -35.75 34.38 79.83
N GLU A 424 -36.19 35.58 79.43
CA GLU A 424 -37.54 35.79 78.90
C GLU A 424 -37.77 35.04 77.59
N VAL A 425 -36.81 35.08 76.67
CA VAL A 425 -36.90 34.33 75.40
C VAL A 425 -36.98 32.83 75.65
N VAL A 426 -36.18 32.29 76.59
CA VAL A 426 -36.21 30.88 76.96
C VAL A 426 -37.55 30.51 77.61
N LYS A 427 -38.11 31.38 78.45
CA LYS A 427 -39.45 31.17 79.03
C LYS A 427 -40.55 31.19 77.98
N ASP A 428 -40.56 32.16 77.06
CA ASP A 428 -41.54 32.22 75.98
C ASP A 428 -41.45 30.98 75.08
N LEU A 429 -40.24 30.50 74.79
CA LEU A 429 -40.04 29.25 74.05
C LEU A 429 -40.60 28.05 74.83
N ALA A 430 -40.31 27.95 76.13
CA ALA A 430 -40.80 26.87 76.96
C ALA A 430 -42.34 26.88 77.06
N ASP A 431 -42.95 28.05 77.23
CA ASP A 431 -44.40 28.21 77.29
C ASP A 431 -45.07 27.82 75.97
N ARG A 432 -44.48 28.21 74.82
CA ARG A 432 -44.96 27.76 73.49
C ARG A 432 -44.88 26.25 73.33
N ILE A 433 -43.80 25.62 73.79
CA ILE A 433 -43.66 24.15 73.75
C ILE A 433 -44.72 23.48 74.64
N ILE A 434 -45.03 24.05 75.80
CA ILE A 434 -46.08 23.55 76.70
C ILE A 434 -47.46 23.66 76.04
N VAL A 435 -47.81 24.83 75.49
CA VAL A 435 -49.08 25.07 74.79
C VAL A 435 -49.26 24.08 73.64
N GLU A 436 -48.21 23.82 72.86
CA GLU A 436 -48.30 22.89 71.74
C GLU A 436 -48.39 21.43 72.18
N ARG A 437 -47.80 21.09 73.33
CA ARG A 437 -48.02 19.79 73.98
C ARG A 437 -49.47 19.61 74.44
N GLU A 438 -50.09 20.64 75.02
CA GLU A 438 -51.49 20.58 75.44
C GLU A 438 -52.45 20.49 74.25
N LYS A 439 -52.20 21.21 73.15
CA LYS A 439 -52.98 21.05 71.90
C LYS A 439 -52.92 19.63 71.37
N VAL A 440 -51.74 19.00 71.37
CA VAL A 440 -51.59 17.60 70.95
C VAL A 440 -52.37 16.66 71.87
N LYS A 441 -52.44 16.96 73.17
CA LYS A 441 -53.17 16.15 74.16
C LYS A 441 -54.69 16.27 74.00
N ASN A 442 -55.22 17.47 73.81
CA ASN A 442 -56.66 17.70 73.60
C ASN A 442 -57.15 17.09 72.27
N LYS A 443 -56.30 17.12 71.23
CA LYS A 443 -56.60 16.48 69.94
C LYS A 443 -56.67 14.95 70.04
N ALA A 444 -55.88 14.36 70.96
CA ALA A 444 -55.94 12.93 71.25
C ALA A 444 -57.17 12.52 72.08
N GLU A 445 -57.76 13.44 72.87
CA GLU A 445 -59.01 13.19 73.60
C GLU A 445 -60.26 13.31 72.70
N GLU A 446 -60.29 14.26 71.76
CA GLU A 446 -61.37 14.39 70.75
C GLU A 446 -61.43 13.21 69.76
N GLU A 447 -60.31 12.51 69.50
CA GLU A 447 -60.29 11.29 68.68
C GLU A 447 -60.70 10.02 69.44
N SER A 448 -61.04 10.12 70.73
CA SER A 448 -61.40 9.00 71.62
C SER A 448 -62.86 8.99 72.12
N THR A 449 -63.70 9.91 71.64
CA THR A 449 -65.19 9.95 71.79
C THR A 449 -65.84 10.00 70.42
#